data_AF-A0A9D2FHA4-F1
#
_entry.id   AF-A0A9D2FHA4-F1
#
_cell.length_a   1.000
_cell.length_b   1.000
_cell.length_c   1.000
_cell.angle_alpha   90.00
_cell.angle_beta   90.00
_cell.angle_gamma   90.00
#
_symmetry.space_group_name_H-M   'P 1'
#
loop_
_entity.id
_entity.type
_entity.pdbx_description
1 polymer ?
#
loop_
_entity_poly.entity_id
_entity_poly.type
_entity_poly.pdbx_seq_one_letter_code
_entity_poly.pdbx_strand_id
1 'polypeptide(L)'
;MALERIQKIMSEQGLCSRRAAEQIIAEGRVKVNGHVAAVGDKMDPDRDVLHVDGERIYIDKEQKMYYLALYKPRGYVTTVSDELGRRTVMDLVADIPARLYPVGRLDKDSEGLLLMTNDGAFANAMMHPSGGISKLYRVTVQPHATEEQVLQLSSGVVLDDGTRTLPCTVNVVVDEPGRTVMEITLKEGKNREIRRMCEAVGLQVVRLKRNAEGVVKLGMLQPGKYRELTRQELSGLRAAAAKGRAQTRSAAAAARAAGPKAPAGPVKVRARARGAAAGPRTKNPRRQG
;
A
#
# COMPACT_ATOMS: atom_id res chain seq x y z
N MET A 1 -16.04 18.01 23.88
CA MET A 1 -14.88 17.49 23.13
C MET A 1 -15.23 16.11 22.60
N ALA A 2 -14.41 15.52 21.74
CA ALA A 2 -14.80 14.34 20.97
C ALA A 2 -14.60 13.06 21.79
N LEU A 3 -15.69 12.30 21.98
CA LEU A 3 -15.62 10.95 22.56
C LEU A 3 -14.76 10.04 21.68
N GLU A 4 -13.82 9.34 22.30
CA GLU A 4 -12.93 8.40 21.62
C GLU A 4 -13.14 6.98 22.10
N ARG A 5 -12.98 6.02 21.20
CA ARG A 5 -13.09 4.60 21.52
C ARG A 5 -12.04 4.20 22.55
N ILE A 6 -12.42 3.50 23.61
CA ILE A 6 -11.53 3.15 24.73
C ILE A 6 -10.33 2.33 24.22
N GLN A 7 -10.53 1.38 23.31
CA GLN A 7 -9.43 0.60 22.74
C GLN A 7 -8.45 1.43 21.89
N LYS A 8 -8.88 2.59 21.38
CA LYS A 8 -8.00 3.55 20.70
C LYS A 8 -7.10 4.22 21.73
N ILE A 9 -7.70 4.78 22.79
CA ILE A 9 -6.98 5.46 23.87
C ILE A 9 -5.96 4.52 24.50
N MET A 10 -6.37 3.31 24.89
CA MET A 10 -5.46 2.31 25.48
C MET A 10 -4.28 1.99 24.55
N SER A 11 -4.53 1.89 23.24
CA SER A 11 -3.45 1.62 22.29
C SER A 11 -2.52 2.82 22.07
N GLU A 12 -3.03 4.03 22.12
CA GLU A 12 -2.25 5.27 21.97
C GLU A 12 -1.43 5.59 23.21
N GLN A 13 -1.91 5.20 24.40
CA GLN A 13 -1.18 5.26 25.66
C GLN A 13 -0.18 4.10 25.83
N GLY A 14 0.05 3.31 24.78
CA GLY A 14 1.08 2.27 24.77
C GLY A 14 0.76 0.99 25.54
N LEU A 15 -0.43 0.87 26.17
CA LEU A 15 -0.77 -0.29 27.02
C LEU A 15 -0.77 -1.60 26.24
N CYS A 16 -1.36 -1.62 25.04
CA CYS A 16 -1.43 -2.81 24.21
C CYS A 16 -1.83 -2.46 22.77
N SER A 17 -2.05 -3.48 21.91
CA SER A 17 -2.66 -3.25 20.59
C SER A 17 -4.16 -2.98 20.72
N ARG A 18 -4.79 -2.34 19.73
CA ARG A 18 -6.25 -2.10 19.74
C ARG A 18 -7.06 -3.40 19.89
N ARG A 19 -6.63 -4.50 19.27
CA ARG A 19 -7.31 -5.81 19.38
C ARG A 19 -7.15 -6.43 20.76
N ALA A 20 -5.94 -6.33 21.32
CA ALA A 20 -5.70 -6.76 22.70
C ALA A 20 -6.53 -5.92 23.69
N ALA A 21 -6.64 -4.60 23.46
CA ALA A 21 -7.49 -3.73 24.26
C ALA A 21 -8.97 -4.15 24.17
N GLU A 22 -9.48 -4.49 22.97
CA GLU A 22 -10.85 -5.03 22.84
C GLU A 22 -11.05 -6.32 23.64
N GLN A 23 -10.05 -7.21 23.67
CA GLN A 23 -10.10 -8.43 24.49
C GLN A 23 -10.12 -8.09 25.99
N ILE A 24 -9.23 -7.22 26.46
CA ILE A 24 -9.19 -6.81 27.89
C ILE A 24 -10.52 -6.14 28.30
N ILE A 25 -11.11 -5.33 27.42
CA ILE A 25 -12.44 -4.74 27.64
C ILE A 25 -13.51 -5.83 27.72
N ALA A 26 -13.51 -6.79 26.79
CA ALA A 26 -14.47 -7.90 26.78
C ALA A 26 -14.38 -8.79 28.04
N GLU A 27 -13.19 -8.91 28.64
CA GLU A 27 -12.95 -9.61 29.90
C GLU A 27 -13.47 -8.84 31.14
N GLY A 28 -14.04 -7.64 30.97
CA GLY A 28 -14.57 -6.83 32.07
C GLY A 28 -13.51 -6.15 32.93
N ARG A 29 -12.25 -6.13 32.46
CA ARG A 29 -11.08 -5.62 33.19
C ARG A 29 -10.89 -4.11 33.09
N VAL A 30 -11.69 -3.45 32.24
CA VAL A 30 -11.61 -2.00 32.01
C VAL A 30 -12.82 -1.31 32.63
N LYS A 31 -12.56 -0.25 33.40
CA LYS A 31 -13.61 0.61 33.96
C LYS A 31 -13.42 2.05 33.52
N VAL A 32 -14.51 2.74 33.23
CA VAL A 32 -14.55 4.19 32.99
C VAL A 32 -15.47 4.81 34.04
N ASN A 33 -14.96 5.78 34.80
CA ASN A 33 -15.69 6.42 35.90
C ASN A 33 -16.29 5.41 36.91
N GLY A 34 -15.60 4.29 37.15
CA GLY A 34 -16.03 3.23 38.06
C GLY A 34 -16.96 2.18 37.45
N HIS A 35 -17.49 2.38 36.24
CA HIS A 35 -18.36 1.44 35.55
C HIS A 35 -17.58 0.56 34.57
N VAL A 36 -17.89 -0.74 34.52
CA VAL A 36 -17.26 -1.68 33.56
C VAL A 36 -17.61 -1.27 32.14
N ALA A 37 -16.59 -1.14 31.29
CA ALA A 37 -16.75 -0.77 29.88
C ALA A 37 -17.03 -1.99 29.01
N ALA A 38 -17.78 -1.80 27.92
CA ALA A 38 -18.04 -2.78 26.88
C ALA A 38 -17.25 -2.48 25.59
N VAL A 39 -17.06 -3.49 24.74
CA VAL A 39 -16.34 -3.33 23.47
C VAL A 39 -17.08 -2.34 22.58
N GLY A 40 -16.38 -1.28 22.16
CA GLY A 40 -16.94 -0.23 21.31
C GLY A 40 -17.34 1.03 22.09
N ASP A 41 -17.37 0.96 23.42
CA ASP A 41 -17.60 2.12 24.28
C ASP A 41 -16.55 3.21 24.05
N LYS A 42 -16.98 4.43 24.35
CA LYS A 42 -16.17 5.63 24.20
C LYS A 42 -16.09 6.38 25.51
N MET A 43 -14.99 7.09 25.68
CA MET A 43 -14.79 8.01 26.81
C MET A 43 -14.25 9.34 26.32
N ASP A 44 -14.44 10.38 27.12
CA ASP A 44 -13.79 11.68 26.98
C ASP A 44 -12.42 11.61 27.66
N PRO A 45 -11.29 11.61 26.91
CA PRO A 45 -9.95 11.52 27.50
C PRO A 45 -9.58 12.74 28.37
N ASP A 46 -10.34 13.84 28.29
CA ASP A 46 -10.10 15.04 29.08
C ASP A 46 -10.83 15.04 30.43
N ARG A 47 -11.86 14.19 30.59
CA ARG A 47 -12.77 14.24 31.75
C ARG A 47 -12.92 12.91 32.44
N ASP A 48 -12.98 11.82 31.67
CA ASP A 48 -13.28 10.50 32.20
C ASP A 48 -12.03 9.84 32.78
N VAL A 49 -12.25 9.02 33.81
CA VAL A 49 -11.19 8.29 34.49
C VAL A 49 -11.16 6.83 34.04
N LEU A 50 -10.09 6.44 33.36
CA LEU A 50 -9.84 5.09 32.90
C LEU A 50 -9.13 4.27 33.99
N HIS A 51 -9.66 3.08 34.30
CA HIS A 51 -8.95 2.06 35.06
C HIS A 51 -8.82 0.77 34.24
N VAL A 52 -7.67 0.11 34.37
CA VAL A 52 -7.42 -1.23 33.80
C VAL A 52 -6.88 -2.08 34.95
N ASP A 53 -7.50 -3.25 35.19
CA ASP A 53 -7.13 -4.14 36.31
C ASP A 53 -7.13 -3.47 37.69
N GLY A 54 -7.97 -2.44 37.86
CA GLY A 54 -8.06 -1.67 39.11
C GLY A 54 -7.03 -0.54 39.23
N GLU A 55 -6.06 -0.44 38.32
CA GLU A 55 -5.09 0.66 38.30
C GLU A 55 -5.60 1.82 37.45
N ARG A 56 -5.45 3.05 37.96
CA ARG A 56 -5.80 4.27 37.22
C ARG A 56 -4.78 4.52 36.12
N ILE A 57 -5.26 4.61 34.89
CA ILE A 57 -4.44 4.97 33.73
C ILE A 57 -4.51 6.48 33.53
N TYR A 58 -3.36 7.14 33.61
CA TYR A 58 -3.22 8.55 33.29
C TYR A 58 -3.02 8.72 31.79
N ILE A 59 -3.86 9.56 31.17
CA ILE A 59 -3.76 9.87 29.75
C ILE A 59 -2.70 10.95 29.56
N ASP A 60 -1.55 10.57 29.01
CA ASP A 60 -0.52 11.51 28.60
C ASP A 60 -0.92 12.16 27.26
N LYS A 61 -1.23 13.45 27.32
CA LYS A 61 -1.59 14.28 26.16
C LYS A 61 -0.37 14.92 25.50
N GLU A 62 0.75 14.98 26.22
CA GLU A 62 2.00 15.59 25.76
C GLU A 62 3.01 14.54 25.30
N GLN A 63 2.56 13.29 25.13
CA GLN A 63 3.39 12.19 24.66
C GLN A 63 4.18 12.59 23.41
N LYS A 64 5.49 12.34 23.44
CA LYS A 64 6.35 12.64 22.30
C LYS A 64 5.93 11.79 21.10
N MET A 65 5.58 12.45 20.01
CA MET A 65 5.28 11.78 18.74
C MET A 65 6.57 11.50 17.97
N TYR A 66 6.73 10.25 17.56
CA TYR A 66 7.86 9.79 16.76
C TYR A 66 7.38 9.54 15.33
N TYR A 67 8.13 10.05 14.37
CA TYR A 67 7.90 9.81 12.95
C TYR A 67 9.22 9.49 12.29
N LEU A 68 9.41 8.24 11.87
CA LEU A 68 10.72 7.78 11.41
C LEU A 68 10.66 7.30 9.97
N ALA A 69 11.76 7.57 9.25
CA ALA A 69 12.14 6.83 8.06
C ALA A 69 13.15 5.76 8.47
N LEU A 70 12.75 4.49 8.40
CA LEU A 70 13.59 3.32 8.66
C LEU A 70 14.02 2.69 7.34
N TYR A 71 15.30 2.34 7.19
CA TYR A 71 15.71 1.40 6.15
C TYR A 71 15.58 -0.02 6.70
N LYS A 72 14.47 -0.69 6.37
CA LYS A 72 14.31 -2.11 6.65
C LYS A 72 15.25 -2.97 5.78
N PRO A 73 16.18 -3.75 6.36
CA PRO A 73 16.98 -4.71 5.61
C PRO A 73 16.15 -5.91 5.14
N ARG A 74 16.66 -6.60 4.12
CA ARG A 74 16.14 -7.93 3.75
C ARG A 74 16.32 -8.90 4.92
N GLY A 75 15.39 -9.84 5.08
CA GLY A 75 15.41 -10.87 6.14
C GLY A 75 14.59 -10.52 7.38
N TYR A 76 14.30 -9.24 7.59
CA TYR A 76 13.45 -8.76 8.68
C TYR A 76 11.96 -8.88 8.35
N VAL A 77 11.13 -9.27 9.31
CA VAL A 77 9.67 -9.32 9.16
C VAL A 77 9.05 -8.00 9.63
N THR A 78 8.10 -7.45 8.86
CA THR A 78 7.32 -6.28 9.29
C THR A 78 6.12 -6.73 10.13
N THR A 79 6.36 -6.94 11.42
CA THR A 79 5.35 -7.26 12.44
C THR A 79 5.74 -6.61 13.77
N VAL A 80 4.76 -6.35 14.63
CA VAL A 80 4.96 -5.85 16.00
C VAL A 80 5.14 -6.98 17.02
N SER A 81 4.77 -8.20 16.67
CA SER A 81 4.96 -9.42 17.47
C SER A 81 5.19 -10.60 16.51
N ASP A 82 6.20 -11.43 16.81
CA ASP A 82 6.53 -12.61 16.02
C ASP A 82 6.60 -13.86 16.89
N GLU A 83 5.73 -14.83 16.63
CA GLU A 83 5.63 -16.08 17.39
C GLU A 83 6.69 -17.12 16.98
N LEU A 84 7.41 -16.87 15.88
CA LEU A 84 8.38 -17.80 15.30
C LEU A 84 9.85 -17.38 15.55
N GLY A 85 10.07 -16.41 16.46
CA GLY A 85 11.41 -15.95 16.84
C GLY A 85 12.20 -15.29 15.70
N ARG A 86 11.54 -14.78 14.65
CA ARG A 86 12.20 -14.14 13.51
C ARG A 86 12.55 -12.70 13.87
N ARG A 87 13.67 -12.21 13.30
CA ARG A 87 14.06 -10.79 13.42
C ARG A 87 12.96 -9.87 12.88
N THR A 88 12.58 -8.86 13.66
CA THR A 88 11.48 -7.96 13.34
C THR A 88 11.97 -6.52 13.16
N VAL A 89 11.18 -5.71 12.47
CA VAL A 89 11.46 -4.27 12.37
C VAL A 89 11.48 -3.56 13.72
N MET A 90 10.91 -4.16 14.77
CA MET A 90 10.93 -3.61 16.12
C MET A 90 12.34 -3.68 16.73
N ASP A 91 13.11 -4.72 16.42
CA ASP A 91 14.50 -4.87 16.88
C ASP A 91 15.38 -3.70 16.40
N LEU A 92 15.02 -3.06 15.29
CA LEU A 92 15.75 -1.95 14.68
C LEU A 92 15.46 -0.59 15.30
N VAL A 93 14.46 -0.50 16.18
CA VAL A 93 13.99 0.74 16.83
C VAL A 93 13.84 0.55 18.35
N ALA A 94 14.47 -0.48 18.91
CA ALA A 94 14.31 -0.88 20.30
C ALA A 94 14.85 0.16 21.31
N ASP A 95 15.71 1.08 20.86
CA ASP A 95 16.26 2.17 21.64
C ASP A 95 15.32 3.38 21.79
N ILE A 96 14.16 3.36 21.12
CA ILE A 96 13.17 4.43 21.23
C ILE A 96 12.23 4.16 22.42
N PRO A 97 12.07 5.12 23.35
CA PRO A 97 11.22 4.94 24.54
C PRO A 97 9.74 5.18 24.22
N ALA A 98 9.22 4.52 23.17
CA ALA A 98 7.82 4.59 22.77
C ALA A 98 7.39 3.34 22.00
N ARG A 99 6.11 2.97 22.13
CA ARG A 99 5.51 1.86 21.38
C ARG A 99 5.26 2.27 19.92
N LEU A 100 6.23 2.01 19.06
CA LEU A 100 6.10 2.26 17.62
C LEU A 100 5.38 1.13 16.88
N TYR A 101 4.92 1.44 15.68
CA TYR A 101 4.42 0.47 14.71
C TYR A 101 4.73 0.90 13.28
N PRO A 102 4.85 -0.07 12.36
CA PRO A 102 5.11 0.21 10.96
C PRO A 102 3.88 0.80 10.27
N VAL A 103 4.13 1.76 9.38
CA VAL A 103 3.14 2.33 8.47
C VAL A 103 3.19 1.52 7.18
N GLY A 104 2.26 0.58 7.05
CA GLY A 104 2.26 -0.41 5.99
C GLY A 104 3.25 -1.55 6.25
N ARG A 105 3.54 -2.33 5.21
CA ARG A 105 4.41 -3.49 5.32
C ARG A 105 5.34 -3.61 4.12
N LEU A 106 6.53 -4.15 4.37
CA LEU A 106 7.42 -4.69 3.35
C LEU A 106 7.60 -6.17 3.63
N ASP A 107 7.59 -6.98 2.57
CA ASP A 107 7.81 -8.42 2.71
C ASP A 107 9.19 -8.72 3.31
N LYS A 108 9.34 -9.93 3.87
CA LYS A 108 10.61 -10.38 4.47
C LYS A 108 11.77 -10.32 3.47
N ASP A 109 11.50 -10.70 2.22
CA ASP A 109 12.45 -10.71 1.10
C ASP A 109 12.61 -9.34 0.42
N SER A 110 11.88 -8.32 0.87
CA SER A 110 11.94 -6.94 0.39
C SER A 110 12.68 -6.04 1.37
N GLU A 111 13.29 -4.97 0.85
CA GLU A 111 14.08 -4.02 1.62
C GLU A 111 13.70 -2.56 1.30
N GLY A 112 14.25 -1.61 2.06
CA GLY A 112 14.15 -0.18 1.77
C GLY A 112 13.32 0.60 2.80
N LEU A 113 12.79 1.74 2.35
CA LEU A 113 12.12 2.72 3.19
C LEU A 113 10.85 2.12 3.81
N LEU A 114 10.74 2.18 5.14
CA LEU A 114 9.56 1.87 5.92
C LEU A 114 9.33 3.01 6.91
N LEU A 115 8.12 3.59 6.91
CA LEU A 115 7.78 4.60 7.89
C LEU A 115 7.36 3.92 9.21
N MET A 116 7.76 4.49 10.34
CA MET A 116 7.40 4.00 11.69
C MET A 116 6.88 5.17 12.53
N THR A 117 5.87 4.93 13.37
CA THR A 117 5.31 5.97 14.24
C THR A 117 4.56 5.41 15.45
N ASN A 118 4.30 6.24 16.45
CA ASN A 118 3.28 6.02 17.48
C ASN A 118 1.99 6.84 17.23
N ASP A 119 1.92 7.68 16.19
CA ASP A 119 0.74 8.47 15.80
C ASP A 119 -0.22 7.65 14.91
N GLY A 120 -1.35 7.24 15.49
CA GLY A 120 -2.29 6.31 14.84
C GLY A 120 -3.07 6.97 13.73
N ALA A 121 -3.36 8.26 13.89
CA ALA A 121 -4.04 9.07 12.89
C ALA A 121 -3.15 9.24 11.65
N PHE A 122 -1.87 9.53 11.85
CA PHE A 122 -0.89 9.62 10.77
C PHE A 122 -0.73 8.28 10.05
N ALA A 123 -0.50 7.18 10.78
CA ALA A 123 -0.33 5.87 10.17
C ALA A 123 -1.54 5.45 9.32
N ASN A 124 -2.75 5.67 9.85
CA ASN A 124 -3.99 5.42 9.11
C ASN A 124 -4.11 6.33 7.87
N ALA A 125 -3.72 7.61 7.97
CA ALA A 125 -3.73 8.53 6.83
C ALA A 125 -2.81 8.06 5.70
N MET A 126 -1.64 7.52 6.03
CA MET A 126 -0.66 7.04 5.06
C MET A 126 -1.05 5.71 4.41
N MET A 127 -1.62 4.78 5.19
CA MET A 127 -1.97 3.44 4.70
C MET A 127 -3.28 3.39 3.92
N HIS A 128 -4.19 4.33 4.15
CA HIS A 128 -5.52 4.25 3.56
C HIS A 128 -5.47 4.33 2.02
N PRO A 129 -6.05 3.37 1.27
CA PRO A 129 -5.93 3.32 -0.20
C PRO A 129 -6.39 4.59 -0.91
N SER A 130 -7.44 5.24 -0.41
CA SER A 130 -7.92 6.52 -0.97
C SER A 130 -6.93 7.67 -0.86
N GLY A 131 -5.89 7.56 0.00
CA GLY A 131 -4.81 8.54 0.04
C GLY A 131 -3.90 8.47 -1.18
N GLY A 132 -3.82 7.32 -1.85
CA GLY A 132 -3.08 7.16 -3.11
C GLY A 132 -1.61 7.55 -3.05
N ILE A 133 -0.98 7.45 -1.87
CA ILE A 133 0.42 7.86 -1.69
C ILE A 133 1.32 6.96 -2.52
N SER A 134 2.07 7.61 -3.42
CA SER A 134 2.97 6.94 -4.34
C SER A 134 4.14 6.29 -3.61
N LYS A 135 4.52 5.10 -4.05
CA LYS A 135 5.65 4.33 -3.55
C LYS A 135 6.53 4.00 -4.74
N LEU A 136 7.79 4.42 -4.68
CA LEU A 136 8.78 4.18 -5.72
C LEU A 136 9.64 2.99 -5.31
N TYR A 137 9.72 2.00 -6.19
CA TYR A 137 10.50 0.79 -6.00
C TYR A 137 11.56 0.66 -7.08
N ARG A 138 12.77 0.29 -6.69
CA ARG A 138 13.79 -0.23 -7.59
C ARG A 138 13.68 -1.76 -7.60
N VAL A 139 13.45 -2.31 -8.78
CA VAL A 139 13.13 -3.72 -9.00
C VAL A 139 14.16 -4.30 -9.95
N THR A 140 14.85 -5.36 -9.52
CA THR A 140 15.72 -6.15 -10.42
C THR A 140 14.98 -7.42 -10.77
N VAL A 141 14.82 -7.68 -12.06
CA VAL A 141 14.13 -8.85 -12.59
C VAL A 141 15.04 -9.70 -13.47
N GLN A 142 14.69 -10.98 -13.58
CA GLN A 142 15.26 -11.93 -14.53
C GLN A 142 14.12 -12.81 -15.13
N PRO A 143 14.21 -13.27 -16.39
CA PRO A 143 15.20 -12.84 -17.39
C PRO A 143 15.03 -11.35 -17.76
N HIS A 144 15.75 -10.89 -18.79
CA HIS A 144 15.56 -9.53 -19.34
C HIS A 144 14.07 -9.26 -19.64
N ALA A 145 13.62 -8.05 -19.31
CA ALA A 145 12.25 -7.61 -19.56
C ALA A 145 12.11 -6.98 -20.95
N THR A 146 11.25 -7.56 -21.79
CA THR A 146 10.94 -7.01 -23.12
C THR A 146 10.12 -5.73 -23.02
N GLU A 147 10.17 -4.89 -24.07
CA GLU A 147 9.33 -3.69 -24.16
C GLU A 147 7.83 -4.00 -24.01
N GLU A 148 7.37 -5.12 -24.56
CA GLU A 148 5.99 -5.57 -24.43
C GLU A 148 5.63 -5.87 -22.96
N GLN A 149 6.51 -6.58 -22.23
CA GLN A 149 6.29 -6.87 -20.81
C GLN A 149 6.26 -5.57 -19.98
N VAL A 150 7.15 -4.61 -20.27
CA VAL A 150 7.16 -3.30 -19.61
C VAL A 150 5.86 -2.54 -19.87
N LEU A 151 5.36 -2.56 -21.12
CA LEU A 151 4.10 -1.92 -21.48
C LEU A 151 2.90 -2.57 -20.77
N GLN A 152 2.87 -3.90 -20.69
CA GLN A 152 1.86 -4.65 -19.94
C GLN A 152 1.86 -4.28 -18.45
N LEU A 153 3.04 -4.25 -17.81
CA LEU A 153 3.19 -3.82 -16.43
C LEU A 153 2.67 -2.38 -16.21
N SER A 154 3.02 -1.45 -17.09
CA SER A 154 2.57 -0.05 -16.98
C SER A 154 1.06 0.13 -17.15
N SER A 155 0.43 -0.69 -18.00
CA SER A 155 -1.01 -0.62 -18.31
C SER A 155 -1.88 -1.28 -17.23
N GLY A 156 -1.25 -1.98 -16.29
CA GLY A 156 -1.89 -2.78 -15.27
C GLY A 156 -2.21 -4.19 -15.76
N VAL A 157 -1.91 -5.18 -14.92
CA VAL A 157 -2.02 -6.62 -15.22
C VAL A 157 -3.10 -7.27 -14.34
N VAL A 158 -3.60 -8.43 -14.76
CA VAL A 158 -4.49 -9.25 -13.94
C VAL A 158 -3.63 -10.20 -13.12
N LEU A 159 -3.80 -10.16 -11.79
CA LEU A 159 -3.11 -11.03 -10.86
C LEU A 159 -3.75 -12.43 -10.81
N ASP A 160 -3.08 -13.38 -10.17
CA ASP A 160 -3.52 -14.78 -9.99
C ASP A 160 -4.86 -14.94 -9.25
N ASP A 161 -5.31 -13.92 -8.50
CA ASP A 161 -6.63 -13.90 -7.85
C ASP A 161 -7.73 -13.23 -8.71
N GLY A 162 -7.42 -12.90 -9.97
CA GLY A 162 -8.33 -12.20 -10.89
C GLY A 162 -8.41 -10.68 -10.69
N THR A 163 -7.73 -10.13 -9.68
CA THR A 163 -7.70 -8.69 -9.43
C THR A 163 -6.84 -7.98 -10.47
N ARG A 164 -7.37 -6.93 -11.11
CA ARG A 164 -6.57 -6.07 -11.98
C ARG A 164 -5.82 -4.99 -11.19
N THR A 165 -4.54 -4.78 -11.49
CA THR A 165 -3.77 -3.67 -10.93
C THR A 165 -4.10 -2.34 -11.60
N LEU A 166 -3.96 -1.26 -10.86
CA LEU A 166 -4.01 0.09 -11.42
C LEU A 166 -2.82 0.27 -12.38
N PRO A 167 -2.98 1.09 -13.43
CA PRO A 167 -1.85 1.54 -14.23
C PRO A 167 -0.78 2.18 -13.36
N CYS A 168 0.48 1.94 -13.72
CA CYS A 168 1.62 2.40 -12.95
C CYS A 168 2.73 2.95 -13.86
N THR A 169 3.62 3.75 -13.30
CA THR A 169 4.80 4.21 -14.04
C THR A 169 5.90 3.17 -13.90
N VAL A 170 6.44 2.73 -15.03
CA VAL A 170 7.59 1.82 -15.11
C VAL A 170 8.66 2.49 -15.96
N ASN A 171 9.84 2.70 -15.39
CA ASN A 171 11.00 3.24 -16.09
C ASN A 171 12.13 2.20 -16.07
N VAL A 172 12.68 1.84 -17.22
CA VAL A 172 13.88 1.00 -17.29
C VAL A 172 15.11 1.85 -16.97
N VAL A 173 15.87 1.46 -15.94
CA VAL A 173 17.06 2.19 -15.46
C VAL A 173 18.34 1.55 -16.00
N VAL A 174 18.37 0.22 -16.02
CA VAL A 174 19.49 -0.56 -16.56
C VAL A 174 18.91 -1.73 -17.32
N ASP A 175 19.43 -1.94 -18.52
CA ASP A 175 19.10 -3.10 -19.33
C ASP A 175 20.38 -3.83 -19.74
N GLU A 176 20.52 -5.07 -19.26
CA GLU A 176 21.73 -5.88 -19.42
C GLU A 176 21.35 -7.30 -19.82
N PRO A 177 22.26 -8.05 -20.48
CA PRO A 177 22.02 -9.46 -20.76
C PRO A 177 21.65 -10.26 -19.50
N GLY A 178 20.46 -10.86 -19.50
CA GLY A 178 19.96 -11.70 -18.43
C GLY A 178 19.29 -10.99 -17.25
N ARG A 179 19.31 -9.65 -17.17
CA ARG A 179 18.61 -8.91 -16.11
C ARG A 179 18.19 -7.50 -16.54
N THR A 180 17.06 -7.05 -16.01
CA THR A 180 16.61 -5.65 -16.18
C THR A 180 16.39 -5.03 -14.80
N VAL A 181 16.78 -3.76 -14.65
CA VAL A 181 16.50 -2.96 -13.45
C VAL A 181 15.50 -1.87 -13.80
N MET A 182 14.37 -1.87 -13.11
CA MET A 182 13.27 -0.94 -13.34
C MET A 182 12.98 -0.11 -12.09
N GLU A 183 12.45 1.08 -12.31
CA GLU A 183 11.77 1.89 -11.30
C GLU A 183 10.26 1.80 -11.51
N ILE A 184 9.55 1.26 -10.51
CA ILE A 184 8.10 1.08 -10.54
C ILE A 184 7.47 1.98 -9.47
N THR A 185 6.53 2.83 -9.88
CA THR A 185 5.77 3.71 -8.97
C THR A 185 4.33 3.25 -8.83
N LEU A 186 3.96 2.77 -7.64
CA LEU A 186 2.60 2.33 -7.31
C LEU A 186 1.88 3.34 -6.43
N LYS A 187 0.57 3.50 -6.62
CA LYS A 187 -0.32 4.26 -5.72
C LYS A 187 -1.21 3.37 -4.85
N GLU A 188 -1.14 2.07 -5.05
CA GLU A 188 -1.76 1.05 -4.21
C GLU A 188 -0.70 0.25 -3.44
N GLY A 189 -1.09 -0.87 -2.84
CA GLY A 189 -0.24 -1.69 -1.99
C GLY A 189 -0.88 -3.03 -1.69
N LYS A 190 -1.24 -3.77 -2.74
CA LYS A 190 -1.76 -5.14 -2.63
C LYS A 190 -0.68 -6.09 -2.09
N ASN A 191 -1.09 -7.24 -1.58
CA ASN A 191 -0.14 -8.23 -1.08
C ASN A 191 0.82 -8.66 -2.20
N ARG A 192 2.14 -8.51 -1.97
CA ARG A 192 3.22 -8.88 -2.90
C ARG A 192 3.05 -8.32 -4.31
N GLU A 193 2.40 -7.17 -4.45
CA GLU A 193 1.90 -6.65 -5.72
C GLU A 193 2.93 -6.65 -6.86
N ILE A 194 4.10 -6.03 -6.65
CA ILE A 194 5.15 -5.95 -7.69
C ILE A 194 5.63 -7.35 -8.11
N ARG A 195 5.76 -8.29 -7.15
CA ARG A 195 6.22 -9.64 -7.46
C ARG A 195 5.19 -10.37 -8.31
N ARG A 196 3.92 -10.29 -7.92
CA ARG A 196 2.80 -10.88 -8.67
C ARG A 196 2.62 -10.24 -10.04
N MET A 197 2.83 -8.93 -10.15
CA MET A 197 2.81 -8.22 -11.43
C MET A 197 3.90 -8.72 -12.37
N CYS A 198 5.13 -8.84 -11.88
CA CYS A 198 6.25 -9.38 -12.66
C CYS A 198 6.01 -10.85 -13.04
N GLU A 199 5.55 -11.68 -12.11
CA GLU A 199 5.24 -13.10 -12.36
C GLU A 199 4.17 -13.25 -13.45
N ALA A 200 3.13 -12.40 -13.44
CA ALA A 200 2.06 -12.41 -14.44
C ALA A 200 2.53 -12.15 -15.88
N VAL A 201 3.68 -11.50 -16.06
CA VAL A 201 4.31 -11.27 -17.37
C VAL A 201 5.53 -12.17 -17.63
N GLY A 202 5.78 -13.17 -16.77
CA GLY A 202 6.88 -14.11 -16.93
C GLY A 202 8.24 -13.63 -16.40
N LEU A 203 8.25 -12.65 -15.49
CA LEU A 203 9.46 -12.10 -14.87
C LEU A 203 9.58 -12.50 -13.40
N GLN A 204 10.79 -12.88 -12.98
CA GLN A 204 11.10 -13.18 -11.59
C GLN A 204 11.80 -11.99 -10.92
N VAL A 205 11.29 -11.54 -9.76
CA VAL A 205 11.92 -10.46 -8.99
C VAL A 205 13.07 -10.99 -8.13
N VAL A 206 14.30 -10.62 -8.50
CA VAL A 206 15.55 -10.96 -7.78
C VAL A 206 15.77 -10.04 -6.58
N ARG A 207 15.49 -8.73 -6.75
CA ARG A 207 15.66 -7.72 -5.72
C ARG A 207 14.54 -6.70 -5.78
N LEU A 208 13.99 -6.36 -4.62
CA LEU A 208 12.93 -5.36 -4.48
C LEU A 208 13.28 -4.40 -3.35
N LYS A 209 13.52 -3.14 -3.71
CA LYS A 209 13.86 -2.07 -2.76
C LYS A 209 12.92 -0.89 -2.89
N ARG A 210 12.21 -0.53 -1.81
CA ARG A 210 11.41 0.70 -1.78
C ARG A 210 12.33 1.90 -1.54
N ASN A 211 12.49 2.76 -2.55
CA ASN A 211 13.37 3.92 -2.50
C ASN A 211 12.67 5.18 -1.99
N ALA A 212 11.35 5.30 -2.17
CA ALA A 212 10.59 6.45 -1.68
C ALA A 212 9.13 6.10 -1.36
N GLU A 213 8.54 6.90 -0.48
CA GLU A 213 7.12 6.89 -0.12
C GLU A 213 6.65 8.35 -0.02
N GLY A 214 5.79 8.76 -0.95
CA GLY A 214 5.44 10.16 -1.15
C GLY A 214 6.68 11.03 -1.38
N VAL A 215 6.82 12.07 -0.56
CA VAL A 215 7.96 13.00 -0.61
C VAL A 215 9.20 12.47 0.11
N VAL A 216 9.07 11.40 0.91
CA VAL A 216 10.17 10.86 1.71
C VAL A 216 11.01 9.93 0.85
N LYS A 217 12.30 10.23 0.76
CA LYS A 217 13.29 9.41 0.05
C LYS A 217 14.18 8.69 1.06
N LEU A 218 14.58 7.47 0.69
CA LEU A 218 15.54 6.69 1.47
C LEU A 218 16.92 7.38 1.51
N GLY A 219 17.35 7.97 0.39
CA GLY A 219 18.61 8.72 0.30
C GLY A 219 19.82 7.89 0.72
N MET A 220 20.67 8.49 1.55
CA MET A 220 21.92 7.90 2.07
C MET A 220 21.74 7.12 3.37
N LEU A 221 20.50 6.91 3.82
CA LEU A 221 20.21 6.13 5.03
C LEU A 221 20.77 4.71 4.84
N GLN A 222 21.46 4.20 5.85
CA GLN A 222 22.08 2.88 5.81
C GLN A 222 21.10 1.78 6.23
N PRO A 223 21.25 0.54 5.72
CA PRO A 223 20.41 -0.59 6.14
C PRO A 223 20.37 -0.76 7.65
N GLY A 224 19.18 -0.94 8.21
CA GLY A 224 18.97 -1.15 9.65
C GLY A 224 19.04 0.12 10.48
N LYS A 225 19.28 1.27 9.86
CA LYS A 225 19.25 2.57 10.52
C LYS A 225 17.94 3.30 10.22
N TYR A 226 17.58 4.20 11.10
CA TYR A 226 16.47 5.12 10.93
C TYR A 226 16.91 6.55 11.17
N ARG A 227 16.06 7.48 10.76
CA ARG A 227 16.13 8.91 11.12
C ARG A 227 14.73 9.44 11.38
N GLU A 228 14.62 10.53 12.11
CA GLU A 228 13.36 11.27 12.19
C GLU A 228 12.99 11.89 10.83
N LEU A 229 11.70 11.97 10.56
CA LEU A 229 11.17 12.72 9.44
C LEU A 229 11.29 14.22 9.73
N THR A 230 11.67 14.97 8.70
CA THR A 230 11.66 16.43 8.78
C THR A 230 10.23 16.97 8.82
N ARG A 231 10.05 18.20 9.31
CA ARG A 231 8.74 18.88 9.27
C ARG A 231 8.18 19.01 7.86
N GLN A 232 9.06 19.23 6.87
CA GLN A 232 8.68 19.33 5.46
C GLN A 232 8.18 17.99 4.92
N GLU A 233 8.87 16.89 5.23
CA GLU A 233 8.45 15.54 4.87
C GLU A 233 7.09 15.18 5.48
N LEU A 234 6.89 15.49 6.76
CA LEU A 234 5.61 15.27 7.45
C LEU A 234 4.46 16.05 6.81
N SER A 235 4.70 17.33 6.53
CA SER A 235 3.72 18.20 5.87
C SER A 235 3.39 17.68 4.46
N GLY A 236 4.40 17.33 3.68
CA GLY A 236 4.23 16.80 2.32
C GLY A 236 3.47 15.47 2.29
N LEU A 237 3.73 14.58 3.23
CA LEU A 237 3.00 13.32 3.38
C LEU A 237 1.51 13.56 3.73
N ARG A 238 1.24 14.43 4.71
CA ARG A 238 -0.15 14.79 5.10
C ARG A 238 -0.90 15.43 3.93
N ALA A 239 -0.26 16.35 3.21
CA ALA A 239 -0.84 17.01 2.04
C ALA A 239 -1.14 16.00 0.92
N ALA A 240 -0.23 15.06 0.65
CA ALA A 240 -0.44 14.00 -0.34
C ALA A 240 -1.65 13.12 0.01
N ALA A 241 -1.75 12.69 1.27
CA ALA A 241 -2.88 11.89 1.75
C ALA A 241 -4.22 12.62 1.63
N ALA A 242 -4.26 13.90 1.99
CA ALA A 242 -5.46 14.74 1.89
C ALA A 242 -5.89 14.93 0.44
N LYS A 243 -4.95 15.22 -0.46
CA LYS A 243 -5.20 15.38 -1.89
C LYS A 243 -5.77 14.11 -2.52
N GLY A 244 -5.17 12.95 -2.26
CA GLY A 244 -5.67 11.68 -2.77
C GLY A 244 -7.10 11.38 -2.31
N ARG A 245 -7.40 11.64 -1.03
CA ARG A 245 -8.75 11.46 -0.48
C ARG A 245 -9.78 12.35 -1.16
N ALA A 246 -9.44 13.62 -1.42
CA ALA A 246 -10.29 14.54 -2.14
C ALA A 246 -10.59 14.05 -3.56
N GLN A 247 -9.55 13.63 -4.31
CA GLN A 247 -9.70 13.09 -5.66
C GLN A 247 -10.57 11.83 -5.69
N THR A 248 -10.38 10.91 -4.74
CA THR A 248 -11.19 9.68 -4.64
C THR A 248 -12.66 10.00 -4.35
N ARG A 249 -12.94 10.97 -3.46
CA ARG A 249 -14.31 11.42 -3.17
C ARG A 249 -14.97 12.05 -4.38
N SER A 250 -14.26 12.92 -5.10
CA SER A 250 -14.75 13.54 -6.34
C SER A 250 -15.06 12.50 -7.42
N ALA A 251 -14.17 11.51 -7.61
CA ALA A 251 -14.40 10.42 -8.55
C ALA A 251 -15.62 9.56 -8.16
N ALA A 252 -15.78 9.23 -6.87
CA ALA A 252 -16.94 8.49 -6.39
C ALA A 252 -18.26 9.28 -6.56
N ALA A 253 -18.23 10.60 -6.34
CA ALA A 253 -19.38 11.47 -6.57
C ALA A 253 -19.75 11.53 -8.06
N ALA A 254 -18.76 11.70 -8.95
CA ALA A 254 -18.97 11.68 -10.40
C ALA A 254 -19.52 10.33 -10.90
N ALA A 255 -19.01 9.21 -10.38
CA ALA A 255 -19.52 7.88 -10.72
C ALA A 255 -20.97 7.67 -10.27
N ARG A 256 -21.34 8.18 -9.08
CA ARG A 256 -22.74 8.15 -8.61
C ARG A 256 -23.66 9.02 -9.47
N ALA A 257 -23.19 10.19 -9.91
CA ALA A 257 -23.94 11.09 -10.77
C ALA A 257 -24.13 10.54 -12.19
N ALA A 258 -23.19 9.74 -12.70
CA ALA A 258 -23.24 9.17 -14.04
C ALA A 258 -24.22 7.99 -14.20
N GLY A 259 -24.81 7.48 -13.11
CA GLY A 259 -25.72 6.31 -13.13
C GLY A 259 -25.04 5.00 -13.56
N PRO A 260 -25.73 3.85 -13.42
CA PRO A 260 -25.21 2.58 -13.93
C PRO A 260 -25.13 2.64 -15.46
N LYS A 261 -23.93 2.44 -16.03
CA LYS A 261 -23.78 2.23 -17.47
C LYS A 261 -24.60 0.99 -17.85
N ALA A 262 -25.59 1.17 -18.73
CA ALA A 262 -26.30 0.06 -19.35
C ALA A 262 -25.29 -0.93 -19.95
N PRO A 263 -25.52 -2.25 -19.86
CA PRO A 263 -24.63 -3.22 -20.48
C PRO A 263 -24.54 -2.89 -21.97
N ALA A 264 -23.30 -2.86 -22.48
CA ALA A 264 -23.06 -2.69 -23.89
C ALA A 264 -23.84 -3.77 -24.64
N GLY A 265 -24.87 -3.36 -25.39
CA GLY A 265 -25.63 -4.26 -26.25
C GLY A 265 -24.68 -4.97 -27.22
N PRO A 266 -25.05 -6.17 -27.72
CA PRO A 266 -24.17 -6.97 -28.53
C PRO A 266 -23.65 -6.15 -29.71
N VAL A 267 -22.32 -6.08 -29.82
CA VAL A 267 -21.61 -5.50 -30.95
C VAL A 267 -22.14 -6.18 -32.21
N LYS A 268 -22.96 -5.48 -33.00
CA LYS A 268 -23.36 -5.96 -34.33
C LYS A 268 -22.09 -6.03 -35.18
N VAL A 269 -21.53 -7.23 -35.30
CA VAL A 269 -20.52 -7.55 -36.30
C VAL A 269 -21.17 -7.32 -37.66
N ARG A 270 -20.85 -6.17 -38.28
CA ARG A 270 -21.15 -5.97 -39.71
C ARG A 270 -20.29 -6.97 -40.48
N ALA A 271 -20.92 -8.06 -40.94
CA ALA A 271 -20.31 -8.96 -41.91
C ALA A 271 -19.91 -8.15 -43.15
N ARG A 272 -18.60 -8.03 -43.38
CA ARG A 272 -18.07 -7.61 -44.69
C ARG A 272 -18.41 -8.73 -45.67
N ALA A 273 -19.24 -8.43 -46.67
CA ALA A 273 -19.50 -9.31 -47.79
C ALA A 273 -18.16 -9.69 -48.46
N ARG A 274 -17.93 -11.00 -48.56
CA ARG A 274 -16.82 -11.57 -49.32
C ARG A 274 -17.07 -11.33 -50.81
N GLY A 275 -16.01 -10.92 -51.51
CA GLY A 275 -16.03 -10.64 -52.94
C GLY A 275 -16.38 -11.85 -53.80
N ALA A 276 -17.11 -11.57 -54.87
CA ALA A 276 -17.17 -12.40 -56.06
C ALA A 276 -16.65 -11.52 -57.21
N ALA A 277 -15.38 -11.69 -57.57
CA ALA A 277 -14.81 -11.17 -58.81
C ALA A 277 -14.63 -12.36 -59.75
N ALA A 278 -15.55 -12.50 -60.69
CA ALA A 278 -15.47 -13.45 -61.79
C ALA A 278 -15.02 -12.73 -63.07
N GLY A 279 -13.77 -12.99 -63.48
CA GLY A 279 -13.32 -13.17 -64.86
C GLY A 279 -13.12 -11.96 -65.79
N PRO A 280 -11.92 -11.78 -66.36
CA PRO A 280 -11.74 -11.27 -67.71
C PRO A 280 -11.71 -12.42 -68.73
N ARG A 281 -12.45 -12.23 -69.81
CA ARG A 281 -12.54 -13.10 -71.00
C ARG A 281 -11.19 -13.23 -71.71
N THR A 282 -10.64 -14.43 -71.79
CA THR A 282 -9.62 -14.79 -72.78
C THR A 282 -10.28 -15.14 -74.12
N LYS A 283 -10.02 -14.33 -75.15
CA LYS A 283 -10.33 -14.66 -76.55
C LYS A 283 -9.33 -15.70 -77.05
N ASN A 284 -9.85 -16.77 -77.64
CA ASN A 284 -9.10 -17.80 -78.35
C ASN A 284 -8.96 -17.36 -79.83
N PRO A 285 -7.77 -17.43 -80.46
CA PRO A 285 -7.67 -17.46 -81.92
C PRO A 285 -7.49 -18.90 -82.41
N ARG A 286 -8.33 -19.32 -83.35
CA ARG A 286 -8.08 -20.50 -84.19
C ARG A 286 -8.17 -20.09 -85.66
N ARG A 287 -7.10 -20.38 -86.40
CA ARG A 287 -6.99 -20.93 -87.78
C ARG A 287 -5.71 -20.38 -88.43
N GLN A 288 -4.77 -21.26 -88.76
CA GLN A 288 -4.63 -21.95 -90.07
C GLN A 288 -4.37 -20.96 -91.20
N GLY A 289 -3.20 -21.12 -91.80
CA GLY A 289 -2.54 -20.27 -92.78
C GLY A 289 -1.05 -20.41 -92.57
#